data_AF-A0A9X6ADH1-F1
#
_entry.id   AF-A0A9X6ADH1-F1
#
_cell.length_a   1.000
_cell.length_b   1.000
_cell.length_c   1.000
_cell.angle_alpha   90.00
_cell.angle_beta   90.00
_cell.angle_gamma   90.00
#
_symmetry.space_group_name_H-M   'P 1'
#
loop_
_entity.id
_entity.type
_entity.pdbx_description
1 polymer ?
#
loop_
_entity_poly.entity_id
_entity_poly.type
_entity_poly.pdbx_seq_one_letter_code
_entity_poly.pdbx_strand_id
1 'polypeptide(L)'
;GYYLLPILHEDRLVGRISPRRDRNRGTLLVEGLYLEPDVRPTVALRKAVTGQLADLAALVGATDVEYGETVPEPWRAALRRS
;
A
#
# COMPACT_ATOMS: atom_id res chain seq x y z
N GLY A 1 -9.16 8.81 -14.31
CA GLY A 1 -7.79 9.09 -13.85
C GLY A 1 -7.48 8.19 -12.68
N TYR A 2 -6.26 7.68 -12.58
CA TYR A 2 -5.84 6.92 -11.40
C TYR A 2 -5.65 7.89 -10.24
N TYR A 3 -6.40 7.68 -9.16
CA TYR A 3 -6.28 8.47 -7.95
C TYR A 3 -5.20 7.85 -7.06
N LEU A 4 -4.17 8.63 -6.76
CA LEU A 4 -3.22 8.26 -5.72
C LEU A 4 -3.84 8.55 -4.36
N LEU A 5 -4.04 7.52 -3.52
CA LEU A 5 -4.51 7.74 -2.15
C LEU A 5 -3.32 8.10 -1.25
N PRO A 6 -3.43 9.17 -0.43
CA PRO A 6 -2.40 9.52 0.54
C PRO A 6 -2.34 8.47 1.65
N ILE A 7 -1.13 8.15 2.10
CA ILE A 7 -0.87 7.39 3.31
C ILE A 7 -0.54 8.39 4.41
N LEU A 8 -1.38 8.46 5.44
CA LEU A 8 -1.16 9.27 6.63
C LEU A 8 -0.69 8.38 7.78
N HIS A 9 0.39 8.78 8.45
CA HIS A 9 0.90 8.14 9.66
C HIS A 9 1.29 9.23 10.66
N GLU A 10 0.71 9.19 11.86
CA GLU A 10 0.93 10.21 12.91
C GLU A 10 0.74 11.65 12.39
N ASP A 11 -0.39 11.90 11.71
CA ASP A 11 -0.74 13.20 11.10
C ASP A 11 0.22 13.70 10.01
N ARG A 12 1.15 12.86 9.55
CA ARG A 12 2.07 13.17 8.46
C ARG A 12 1.73 12.38 7.21
N LEU A 13 1.82 13.06 6.07
CA LEU A 13 1.84 12.39 4.77
C LEU A 13 3.18 11.64 4.64
N VAL A 14 3.11 10.31 4.63
CA VAL A 14 4.30 9.45 4.53
C VAL A 14 4.46 8.84 3.14
N GLY A 15 3.42 8.89 2.31
CA GLY A 15 3.48 8.37 0.96
C GLY A 15 2.14 8.39 0.24
N ARG A 16 2.11 7.71 -0.91
CA ARG A 16 0.96 7.59 -1.80
C ARG A 16 0.88 6.19 -2.37
N ILE A 17 -0.34 5.72 -2.64
CA ILE A 17 -0.60 4.43 -3.29
C ILE A 17 -1.49 4.58 -4.52
N SER A 18 -1.34 3.68 -5.48
CA SER A 18 -2.30 3.47 -6.58
C SER A 18 -3.09 2.18 -6.34
N PRO A 19 -4.20 2.22 -5.58
CA PRO A 19 -5.01 1.03 -5.31
C PRO A 19 -6.03 0.79 -6.43
N ARG A 20 -6.23 -0.48 -6.76
CA ARG A 20 -7.31 -0.97 -7.61
C ARG A 20 -7.92 -2.21 -6.99
N ARG A 21 -9.26 -2.25 -6.89
CA ARG A 21 -9.96 -3.46 -6.46
C ARG A 21 -10.14 -4.40 -7.64
N ASP A 22 -9.62 -5.62 -7.52
CA ASP A 22 -9.98 -6.73 -8.38
C ASP A 22 -11.18 -7.47 -7.79
N ARG A 23 -12.34 -7.31 -8.42
CA ARG A 23 -13.61 -7.91 -7.96
C ARG A 23 -13.67 -9.42 -8.22
N ASN A 24 -12.97 -9.91 -9.23
CA ASN A 24 -12.99 -11.34 -9.57
C ASN A 24 -12.15 -12.13 -8.56
N ARG A 25 -11.02 -11.57 -8.15
CA ARG A 25 -10.10 -12.21 -7.19
C ARG A 25 -10.42 -11.88 -5.72
N GLY A 26 -11.22 -10.84 -5.48
CA GLY A 26 -11.45 -10.35 -4.12
C GLY A 26 -10.20 -9.71 -3.50
N THR A 27 -9.37 -9.07 -4.31
CA THR A 27 -8.04 -8.58 -3.92
C THR A 27 -7.94 -7.07 -4.12
N LEU A 28 -7.28 -6.39 -3.18
CA LEU A 28 -6.83 -5.01 -3.36
C LEU A 28 -5.44 -5.04 -3.99
N LEU A 29 -5.34 -4.63 -5.25
CA LEU A 29 -4.09 -4.50 -5.97
C LEU A 29 -3.50 -3.12 -5.72
N VAL A 30 -2.30 -3.06 -5.15
CA VAL A 30 -1.52 -1.84 -4.96
C VAL A 30 -0.51 -1.77 -6.10
N GLU A 31 -0.89 -1.13 -7.20
CA GLU A 31 -0.09 -1.07 -8.43
C GLU A 31 1.19 -0.24 -8.24
N GLY A 32 1.16 0.71 -7.31
CA GLY A 32 2.32 1.46 -6.87
C GLY A 32 2.20 1.94 -5.42
N LEU A 33 3.31 1.94 -4.70
CA LEU A 33 3.51 2.50 -3.37
C LEU A 33 4.75 3.39 -3.40
N TYR A 34 4.55 4.66 -3.13
CA TYR A 34 5.56 5.70 -3.15
C TYR A 34 5.67 6.30 -1.76
N LEU A 35 6.88 6.41 -1.21
CA LEU A 35 7.10 7.18 0.01
C LEU A 35 7.46 8.62 -0.35
N GLU A 36 7.16 9.57 0.54
CA GLU A 36 7.66 10.92 0.36
C GLU A 36 9.20 10.94 0.48
N PRO A 37 9.90 11.88 -0.17
CA PRO A 37 11.38 11.89 -0.22
C PRO A 37 12.07 11.97 1.15
N ASP A 38 11.41 12.55 2.16
CA ASP A 38 11.93 12.71 3.52
C ASP A 38 11.61 11.52 4.43
N VAL A 39 10.89 10.51 3.93
CA VAL A 39 10.40 9.38 4.71
C VAL A 39 11.33 8.19 4.57
N ARG A 40 11.86 7.71 5.70
CA ARG A 40 12.70 6.51 5.71
C ARG A 40 11.85 5.24 5.69
N PRO A 41 12.15 4.26 4.81
CA PRO A 41 11.39 3.01 4.68
C PRO A 41 11.70 2.01 5.83
N THR A 42 11.34 2.35 7.06
CA THR A 42 11.59 1.50 8.23
C THR A 42 10.66 0.29 8.31
N VAL A 43 11.03 -0.71 9.11
CA VAL A 43 10.16 -1.88 9.37
C VAL A 43 8.87 -1.48 10.09
N ALA A 44 8.94 -0.53 11.02
CA ALA A 44 7.78 -0.02 11.74
C ALA A 44 6.80 0.67 10.79
N LEU A 45 7.31 1.55 9.92
CA LEU A 45 6.49 2.23 8.93
C LEU A 45 5.86 1.22 7.96
N ARG A 46 6.63 0.25 7.46
CA ARG A 46 6.10 -0.82 6.61
C ARG A 46 4.89 -1.49 7.26
N LYS A 47 5.02 -1.92 8.52
CA LYS A 47 3.94 -2.58 9.26
C LYS A 47 2.70 -1.70 9.37
N ALA A 48 2.88 -0.42 9.72
CA ALA A 48 1.79 0.54 9.82
C ALA A 48 1.06 0.68 8.47
N VAL A 49 1.80 0.91 7.39
CA VAL A 49 1.25 1.05 6.04
C VAL A 49 0.53 -0.23 5.59
N THR A 50 1.14 -1.40 5.76
CA THR A 50 0.51 -2.67 5.38
C THR A 50 -0.75 -2.97 6.19
N GLY A 51 -0.80 -2.56 7.46
CA GLY A 51 -2.00 -2.66 8.30
C GLY A 51 -3.13 -1.78 7.78
N GLN A 52 -2.85 -0.51 7.51
CA GLN A 52 -3.83 0.41 6.92
C GLN A 52 -4.35 -0.06 5.56
N LEU A 53 -3.49 -0.67 4.74
CA LEU A 53 -3.89 -1.26 3.46
C LEU A 53 -4.79 -2.49 3.62
N ALA A 54 -4.56 -3.31 4.65
CA ALA A 54 -5.44 -4.43 4.98
C ALA A 54 -6.81 -3.94 5.45
N ASP A 55 -6.86 -2.87 6.27
CA ASP A 55 -8.11 -2.24 6.69
C ASP A 55 -8.87 -1.64 5.50
N LEU A 56 -8.15 -0.97 4.60
CA LEU A 56 -8.71 -0.47 3.34
C LEU A 56 -9.26 -1.60 2.49
N ALA A 57 -8.53 -2.71 2.36
CA ALA A 57 -8.98 -3.89 1.62
C ALA A 57 -10.30 -4.43 2.18
N ALA A 58 -10.39 -4.59 3.50
CA ALA A 58 -11.61 -5.03 4.17
C ALA A 58 -12.77 -4.05 3.94
N LEU A 59 -12.53 -2.74 4.06
CA LEU A 59 -13.54 -1.70 3.82
C LEU A 59 -14.09 -1.75 2.39
N VAL A 60 -13.23 -1.99 1.40
CA VAL A 60 -13.65 -2.12 0.01
C VAL A 60 -14.09 -3.54 -0.34
N GLY A 61 -14.19 -4.49 0.61
CA GLY A 61 -14.66 -5.85 0.37
C GLY A 61 -13.67 -6.74 -0.40
N ALA A 62 -12.39 -6.57 -0.14
CA ALA A 62 -11.30 -7.46 -0.54
C ALA A 62 -10.73 -8.20 0.69
N THR A 63 -10.30 -9.44 0.50
CA THR A 63 -9.75 -10.29 1.57
C THR A 63 -8.24 -10.42 1.51
N ASP A 64 -7.61 -9.87 0.46
CA ASP A 64 -6.17 -9.97 0.24
C ASP A 64 -5.62 -8.67 -0.33
N VAL A 65 -4.32 -8.45 -0.16
CA VAL A 65 -3.58 -7.31 -0.69
C VAL A 65 -2.36 -7.80 -1.44
N GLU A 66 -2.24 -7.41 -2.71
CA GLU A 66 -1.08 -7.72 -3.53
C GLU A 66 -0.45 -6.44 -4.05
N TYR A 67 0.88 -6.48 -4.19
CA TYR A 67 1.69 -5.32 -4.55
C TYR A 67 2.31 -5.52 -5.92
N GLY A 68 2.26 -4.48 -6.74
CA GLY A 68 2.94 -4.42 -8.03
C GLY A 68 4.44 -4.23 -7.91
N GLU A 69 5.08 -3.92 -9.03
CA GLU A 69 6.54 -3.73 -9.09
C GLU A 69 7.01 -2.41 -8.45
N THR A 70 6.13 -1.42 -8.31
CA THR A 70 6.53 -0.12 -7.78
C THR A 70 6.29 -0.07 -6.28
N VAL A 71 7.29 -0.47 -5.49
CA VAL A 71 7.29 -0.36 -4.02
C VAL A 71 8.69 0.06 -3.53
N PRO A 72 8.83 0.61 -2.31
CA PRO A 72 10.13 0.92 -1.73
C PRO A 72 11.04 -0.30 -1.73
N GLU A 73 12.27 -0.14 -2.23
CA GLU A 73 13.21 -1.24 -2.38
C GLU A 73 13.42 -2.08 -1.11
N PRO A 74 13.57 -1.48 0.09
CA PRO A 74 13.76 -2.25 1.32
C PRO A 74 12.54 -3.10 1.71
N TRP A 75 11.36 -2.85 1.12
CA TRP A 75 10.14 -3.57 1.43
C TRP A 75 9.83 -4.68 0.42
N ARG A 76 10.46 -4.68 -0.76
CA ARG A 76 10.16 -5.62 -1.86
C ARG A 76 10.12 -7.09 -1.43
N ALA A 77 11.09 -7.51 -0.62
CA ALA A 77 11.19 -8.90 -0.16
C ALA A 77 10.10 -9.30 0.84
N ALA A 78 9.44 -8.34 1.47
CA ALA A 78 8.49 -8.57 2.55
C ALA A 78 7.02 -8.33 2.15
N LEU A 79 6.76 -7.97 0.89
CA LEU A 79 5.44 -7.70 0.36
C LEU A 79 5.02 -8.81 -0.62
N ARG A 80 3.76 -9.24 -0.53
CA ARG A 80 3.20 -10.27 -1.40
C ARG A 80 2.96 -9.70 -2.80
N ARG A 81 3.53 -10.34 -3.81
CA ARG A 81 3.51 -9.86 -5.20
C ARG A 81 2.22 -10.29 -5.92
N SER A 82 1.72 -9.41 -6.79
CA SER A 82 0.72 -9.73 -7.82
C SER A 82 1.35 -10.46 -9.00
#